data_AF-A0A1G9ZIX8-F1
#
_entry.id   AF-A0A1G9ZIX8-F1
#
_cell.length_a   1.000
_cell.length_b   1.000
_cell.length_c   1.000
_cell.angle_alpha   90.00
_cell.angle_beta   90.00
_cell.angle_gamma   90.00
#
_symmetry.space_group_name_H-M   'P 1'
#
loop_
_entity.id
_entity.type
_entity.pdbx_description
1 polymer ?
#
loop_
_entity_poly.entity_id
_entity_poly.type
_entity_poly.pdbx_seq_one_letter_code
_entity_poly.pdbx_strand_id
1 'polypeptide(L)'
;MDPTISGALASLFGAVVGGGITFFLNRQLHKHQLALAREQHKTEFMAEETARHFLSHKGYTDRSFETLQMHLGGFDEDELRKILVRAGAVRVYREDGSEWWRLMSRMGEFIEKKNAS
;
A
#
# COMPACT_ATOMS: atom_id res chain seq x y z
N MET A 1 11.50 30.25 -47.06
CA MET A 1 11.82 29.31 -45.96
C MET A 1 12.67 28.20 -46.55
N ASP A 2 13.82 27.89 -45.94
CA ASP A 2 14.68 26.80 -46.42
C ASP A 2 13.94 25.44 -46.26
N PRO A 3 13.86 24.62 -47.32
CA PRO A 3 13.18 23.32 -47.27
C PRO A 3 13.73 22.37 -46.19
N THR A 4 14.97 22.56 -45.76
CA THR A 4 15.56 21.79 -44.66
C THR A 4 14.95 22.15 -43.29
N ILE A 5 14.69 23.45 -43.06
CA ILE A 5 14.10 23.97 -41.81
C ILE A 5 12.63 23.55 -41.68
N SER A 6 11.86 23.59 -42.78
CA SER A 6 10.46 23.15 -42.76
C SER A 6 10.33 21.65 -42.51
N GLY A 7 11.20 20.83 -43.11
CA GLY A 7 11.24 19.38 -42.86
C GLY A 7 11.60 19.03 -41.42
N ALA A 8 12.58 19.73 -40.83
CA ALA A 8 12.98 19.54 -39.44
C ALA A 8 11.88 19.93 -38.43
N LEU A 9 11.16 21.02 -38.70
CA LEU A 9 10.03 21.44 -37.86
C LEU A 9 8.86 20.44 -37.93
N ALA A 10 8.58 19.91 -39.13
CA ALA A 10 7.53 18.91 -39.32
C ALA A 10 7.83 17.59 -38.60
N SER A 11 9.09 17.11 -38.64
CA SER A 11 9.49 15.88 -37.94
C SER A 11 9.47 16.04 -36.42
N LEU A 12 9.93 17.20 -35.90
CA LEU A 12 9.84 17.51 -34.47
C LEU A 12 8.38 17.57 -34.00
N PHE A 13 7.51 18.23 -34.78
CA PHE A 13 6.09 18.29 -34.47
C PHE A 13 5.44 16.90 -34.46
N GLY A 14 5.76 16.07 -35.46
CA GLY A 14 5.30 14.67 -35.51
C GLY A 14 5.76 13.85 -34.30
N ALA A 15 7.02 14.03 -33.88
CA ALA A 15 7.56 13.36 -32.70
C ALA A 15 6.88 13.82 -31.41
N VAL A 16 6.61 15.12 -31.26
CA VAL A 16 5.90 15.67 -30.09
C VAL A 16 4.47 15.16 -30.02
N VAL A 17 3.74 15.17 -31.14
CA VAL A 17 2.36 14.67 -31.18
C VAL A 17 2.32 13.16 -30.94
N GLY A 18 3.16 12.39 -31.63
CA GLY A 18 3.24 10.93 -31.47
C GLY A 18 3.67 10.53 -30.05
N GLY A 19 4.66 11.23 -29.49
CA GLY A 19 5.10 11.06 -28.11
C GLY A 19 4.01 11.42 -27.10
N GLY A 20 3.27 12.50 -27.34
CA GLY A 20 2.13 12.92 -26.52
C GLY A 20 1.02 11.86 -26.49
N ILE A 21 0.60 11.38 -27.66
CA ILE A 21 -0.42 10.32 -27.77
C ILE A 21 0.06 9.06 -27.03
N THR A 22 1.30 8.64 -27.26
CA THR A 22 1.90 7.47 -26.60
C THR A 22 1.91 7.63 -25.07
N PHE A 23 2.30 8.81 -24.58
CA PHE A 23 2.31 9.09 -23.15
C PHE A 23 0.91 9.00 -22.53
N PHE A 24 -0.11 9.56 -23.19
CA PHE A 24 -1.49 9.48 -22.71
C PHE A 24 -2.02 8.04 -22.70
N LEU A 25 -1.79 7.28 -23.78
CA LEU A 25 -2.21 5.88 -23.87
C LEU A 25 -1.53 5.01 -22.81
N ASN A 26 -0.21 5.14 -22.63
CA ASN A 26 0.51 4.40 -21.59
C ASN A 26 0.00 4.74 -20.19
N ARG A 27 -0.26 6.03 -19.92
CA ARG A 27 -0.79 6.46 -18.62
C ARG A 27 -2.19 5.89 -18.35
N GLN A 28 -3.02 5.78 -19.38
CA GLN A 28 -4.35 5.15 -19.26
C GLN A 28 -4.23 3.64 -19.05
N LEU A 29 -3.37 2.97 -19.83
CA LEU A 29 -3.15 1.52 -19.72
C LEU A 29 -2.60 1.14 -18.34
N HIS A 30 -1.63 1.88 -17.81
CA HIS A 30 -1.05 1.62 -16.47
C HIS A 30 -2.11 1.72 -15.37
N LYS A 31 -3.00 2.72 -15.45
CA LYS A 31 -4.12 2.83 -14.49
C LYS A 31 -5.05 1.64 -14.57
N HIS A 32 -5.36 1.17 -15.79
CA HIS A 32 -6.22 0.02 -15.98
C HIS A 32 -5.56 -1.28 -15.48
N GLN A 33 -4.29 -1.49 -15.77
CA GLN A 33 -3.52 -2.64 -15.26
C GLN A 33 -3.48 -2.65 -13.73
N LEU A 34 -3.29 -1.49 -13.08
CA LEU A 34 -3.35 -1.38 -11.63
C LEU A 34 -4.74 -1.73 -11.08
N ALA A 35 -5.81 -1.30 -11.75
CA ALA A 35 -7.17 -1.64 -11.35
C ALA A 35 -7.45 -3.14 -11.50
N LEU A 36 -7.01 -3.76 -12.60
CA LEU A 36 -7.14 -5.21 -12.82
C LEU A 36 -6.34 -6.00 -11.79
N ALA A 37 -5.10 -5.60 -11.49
CA ALA A 37 -4.28 -6.25 -10.46
C ALA A 37 -4.96 -6.18 -9.08
N ARG A 38 -5.59 -5.05 -8.75
CA ARG A 38 -6.37 -4.92 -7.50
C ARG A 38 -7.61 -5.81 -7.49
N GLU A 39 -8.34 -5.93 -8.60
CA GLU A 39 -9.51 -6.81 -8.68
C GLU A 39 -9.10 -8.31 -8.64
N GLN A 40 -7.99 -8.68 -9.28
CA GLN A 40 -7.47 -10.05 -9.25
C GLN A 40 -7.02 -10.47 -7.84
N HIS A 41 -6.40 -9.57 -7.08
CA HIS A 41 -5.92 -9.80 -5.72
C HIS A 41 -6.85 -9.21 -4.65
N LYS A 42 -8.13 -9.01 -4.97
CA LYS A 42 -9.08 -8.28 -4.12
C LYS A 42 -9.19 -8.87 -2.72
N THR A 43 -9.29 -10.19 -2.59
CA THR A 43 -9.40 -10.85 -1.28
C THR A 43 -8.20 -10.55 -0.39
N GLU A 44 -7.00 -10.65 -0.95
CA GLU A 44 -5.75 -10.40 -0.23
C GLU A 44 -5.59 -8.92 0.13
N PHE A 45 -5.88 -8.02 -0.82
CA PHE A 45 -5.83 -6.58 -0.59
C PHE A 45 -6.84 -6.14 0.47
N MET A 46 -8.05 -6.69 0.46
CA MET A 46 -9.10 -6.36 1.42
C MET A 46 -8.72 -6.81 2.83
N ALA A 47 -8.09 -7.97 2.99
CA ALA A 47 -7.61 -8.45 4.28
C ALA A 47 -6.49 -7.55 4.82
N GLU A 48 -5.52 -7.17 3.98
CA GLU A 48 -4.45 -6.24 4.34
C GLU A 48 -4.98 -4.84 4.69
N GLU A 49 -5.93 -4.32 3.91
CA GLU A 49 -6.54 -3.02 4.13
C GLU A 49 -7.34 -3.00 5.44
N THR A 50 -8.07 -4.07 5.73
CA THR A 50 -8.84 -4.20 6.98
C THR A 50 -7.89 -4.30 8.18
N ALA A 51 -6.82 -5.09 8.08
CA ALA A 51 -5.78 -5.17 9.10
C ALA A 51 -5.13 -3.79 9.36
N ARG A 52 -4.79 -3.07 8.28
CA ARG A 52 -4.24 -1.71 8.38
C ARG A 52 -5.23 -0.74 9.02
N HIS A 53 -6.50 -0.79 8.63
CA HIS A 53 -7.54 0.06 9.21
C HIS A 53 -7.67 -0.18 10.72
N PHE A 54 -7.72 -1.44 11.14
CA PHE A 54 -7.87 -1.81 12.53
C PHE A 54 -6.66 -1.40 13.41
N LEU A 55 -5.44 -1.55 12.87
CA LEU A 55 -4.21 -1.12 13.52
C LEU A 55 -3.96 0.40 13.45
N SER A 56 -4.68 1.14 12.61
CA SER A 56 -4.57 2.60 12.49
C SER A 56 -5.44 3.36 13.49
N HIS A 57 -6.18 2.65 14.36
CA HIS A 57 -7.09 3.27 15.32
C HIS A 57 -6.37 4.22 16.30
N LYS A 58 -6.86 5.46 16.43
CA LYS A 58 -6.17 6.54 17.19
C LYS A 58 -5.98 6.25 18.68
N GLY A 59 -6.90 5.50 19.29
CA GLY A 59 -6.85 5.19 20.72
C GLY A 59 -5.67 4.32 21.14
N TYR A 60 -5.14 3.48 20.25
CA TYR A 60 -4.18 2.44 20.61
C TYR A 60 -3.14 2.28 19.51
N THR A 61 -1.86 2.27 19.87
CA THR A 61 -0.75 2.12 18.91
C THR A 61 -0.44 0.66 18.60
N ASP A 62 -0.90 -0.27 19.41
CA ASP A 62 -0.75 -1.72 19.28
C ASP A 62 -2.04 -2.47 19.64
N ARG A 63 -2.15 -3.71 19.15
CA ARG A 63 -3.27 -4.63 19.39
C ARG A 63 -2.74 -6.01 19.74
N SER A 64 -3.42 -6.72 20.65
CA SER A 64 -3.10 -8.13 20.90
C SER A 64 -3.48 -8.96 19.67
N PHE A 65 -2.72 -10.03 19.44
CA PHE A 65 -2.99 -10.97 18.35
C PHE A 65 -4.37 -11.61 18.49
N GLU A 66 -4.77 -11.98 19.70
CA GLU A 66 -6.11 -12.49 20.01
C GLU A 66 -7.22 -11.53 19.56
N THR A 67 -7.06 -10.23 19.86
CA THR A 67 -8.03 -9.21 19.41
C THR A 67 -8.10 -9.14 17.89
N LEU A 68 -6.94 -9.20 17.22
CA LEU A 68 -6.87 -9.17 15.75
C LEU A 68 -7.54 -10.41 15.16
N GLN A 69 -7.29 -11.59 15.71
CA GLN A 69 -7.86 -12.85 15.26
C GLN A 69 -9.40 -12.86 15.39
N MET A 70 -9.93 -12.32 16.48
CA MET A 70 -11.38 -12.21 16.67
C MET A 70 -12.05 -11.29 15.63
N HIS A 71 -11.40 -10.18 15.26
CA HIS A 71 -12.00 -9.17 14.35
C HIS A 71 -11.70 -9.42 12.87
N LEU A 72 -10.53 -9.98 12.55
CA LEU A 72 -10.09 -10.31 11.18
C LEU A 72 -10.32 -11.80 10.86
N GLY A 73 -11.25 -12.47 11.54
CA GLY A 73 -11.44 -13.92 11.47
C GLY A 73 -11.61 -14.49 10.05
N GLY A 74 -11.52 -15.82 9.95
CA GLY A 74 -11.56 -16.54 8.66
C GLY A 74 -10.18 -16.86 8.07
N PHE A 75 -9.11 -16.62 8.83
CA PHE A 75 -7.74 -17.01 8.50
C PHE A 75 -7.16 -17.85 9.63
N ASP A 76 -6.32 -18.81 9.28
CA ASP A 76 -5.48 -19.49 10.27
C ASP A 76 -4.49 -18.49 10.90
N GLU A 77 -3.96 -18.82 12.08
CA GLU A 77 -3.08 -17.90 12.80
C GLU A 77 -1.88 -17.46 11.95
N ASP A 78 -1.21 -18.40 11.28
CA ASP A 78 -0.05 -18.10 10.46
C ASP A 78 -0.40 -17.31 9.19
N GLU A 79 -1.59 -17.50 8.65
CA GLU A 79 -2.10 -16.70 7.53
C GLU A 79 -2.37 -15.27 7.97
N LEU A 80 -3.00 -15.10 9.14
CA LEU A 80 -3.23 -13.78 9.73
C LEU A 80 -1.92 -13.06 10.01
N ARG A 81 -0.91 -13.75 10.57
CA ARG A 81 0.44 -13.18 10.76
C ARG A 81 1.05 -12.73 9.43
N LYS A 82 0.90 -13.49 8.34
CA LYS A 82 1.36 -13.09 6.99
C LYS A 82 0.61 -11.86 6.49
N ILE A 83 -0.71 -11.78 6.67
CA ILE A 83 -1.52 -10.61 6.31
C ILE A 83 -1.07 -9.37 7.08
N LEU A 84 -0.81 -9.50 8.39
CA LEU A 84 -0.34 -8.40 9.23
C LEU A 84 1.03 -7.88 8.76
N VAL A 85 1.96 -8.77 8.41
CA VAL A 85 3.25 -8.40 7.81
C VAL A 85 3.06 -7.64 6.50
N ARG A 86 2.22 -8.15 5.59
CA ARG A 86 1.90 -7.48 4.32
C ARG A 86 1.24 -6.11 4.51
N ALA A 87 0.40 -5.97 5.54
CA ALA A 87 -0.20 -4.69 5.91
C ALA A 87 0.82 -3.64 6.40
N GLY A 88 2.06 -4.06 6.69
CA GLY A 88 3.15 -3.22 7.20
C GLY A 88 3.24 -3.21 8.74
N ALA A 89 2.70 -4.25 9.39
CA ALA A 89 2.75 -4.39 10.83
C ALA A 89 3.98 -5.18 11.28
N VAL A 90 4.44 -4.89 12.51
CA VAL A 90 5.50 -5.60 13.22
C VAL A 90 4.96 -6.30 14.44
N ARG A 91 5.52 -7.48 14.72
CA ARG A 91 5.23 -8.29 15.90
C ARG A 91 6.13 -7.90 17.07
N VAL A 92 5.55 -7.83 18.26
CA VAL A 92 6.23 -7.55 19.53
C VAL A 92 5.66 -8.49 20.59
N TYR A 93 6.51 -9.01 21.48
CA TYR A 93 6.08 -9.74 22.67
C TYR A 93 6.17 -8.84 23.89
N ARG A 94 5.15 -8.87 24.74
CA ARG A 94 5.18 -8.23 26.06
C ARG A 94 5.81 -9.14 27.10
N GLU A 95 6.05 -8.61 28.29
CA GLU A 95 6.67 -9.33 29.41
C GLU A 95 5.87 -10.56 29.87
N ASP A 96 4.55 -10.54 29.67
CA ASP A 96 3.63 -11.65 29.93
C ASP A 96 3.64 -12.74 28.83
N GLY A 97 4.48 -12.57 27.79
CA GLY A 97 4.55 -13.47 26.64
C GLY A 97 3.41 -13.26 25.62
N SER A 98 2.52 -12.30 25.84
CA SER A 98 1.43 -12.01 24.90
C SER A 98 1.97 -11.41 23.59
N GLU A 99 1.39 -11.86 22.48
CA GLU A 99 1.73 -11.41 21.13
C GLU A 99 0.96 -10.14 20.76
N TRP A 100 1.68 -9.09 20.38
CA TRP A 100 1.13 -7.79 19.99
C TRP A 100 1.65 -7.34 18.63
N TRP A 101 0.82 -6.56 17.95
CA TRP A 101 1.10 -6.07 16.60
C TRP A 101 0.85 -4.57 16.49
N ARG A 102 1.68 -3.90 15.68
CA ARG A 102 1.61 -2.46 15.42
C ARG A 102 2.04 -2.15 14.00
N LEU A 103 1.47 -1.12 13.38
CA LEU A 103 2.00 -0.56 12.13
C LEU A 103 3.37 0.08 12.32
N MET A 104 4.34 -0.27 11.48
CA MET A 104 5.68 0.34 11.51
C MET A 104 5.62 1.86 11.39
N SER A 105 4.70 2.38 10.57
CA SER A 105 4.47 3.83 10.41
C SER A 105 4.07 4.56 11.69
N ARG A 106 3.59 3.84 12.72
CA ARG A 106 3.17 4.39 14.02
C ARG A 106 4.20 4.21 15.13
N MET A 107 5.42 3.78 14.80
CA MET A 107 6.47 3.58 15.81
C MET A 107 6.80 4.88 16.56
N GLY A 108 6.83 6.03 15.87
CA GLY A 108 7.07 7.33 16.50
C GLY A 108 6.04 7.67 17.57
N GLU A 109 4.74 7.54 17.25
CA GLU A 109 3.64 7.77 18.20
C GLU A 109 3.74 6.88 19.44
N PHE A 110 4.16 5.63 19.26
CA PHE A 110 4.36 4.73 20.39
C PHE A 110 5.51 5.16 21.29
N ILE A 111 6.67 5.50 20.73
CA ILE A 111 7.84 5.92 21.52
C ILE A 111 7.47 7.16 22.34
N GLU A 112 6.76 8.11 21.73
CA GLU A 112 6.26 9.30 22.41
C GLU A 112 5.31 8.95 23.58
N LYS A 113 4.30 8.10 23.35
CA LYS A 113 3.37 7.66 24.41
C LYS A 113 4.08 6.91 25.54
N LYS A 114 5.08 6.08 25.20
CA LYS A 114 5.87 5.31 26.17
C LYS A 114 6.75 6.21 27.03
N ASN A 115 7.31 7.27 26.46
CA ASN A 115 8.12 8.23 27.21
C ASN A 115 7.28 9.17 28.08
N ALA A 116 5.99 9.31 27.78
CA ALA A 116 5.04 10.15 28.53
C ALA A 116 4.31 9.42 29.68
N SER A 117 4.47 8.09 29.78
CA SER A 117 3.92 7.24 30.87
C SER A 117 5.01 6.88 31.87
#